data_AF-A0A7S2XAG6-F1
#
_entry.id   AF-A0A7S2XAG6-F1
#
_cell.length_a   1.000
_cell.length_b   1.000
_cell.length_c   1.000
_cell.angle_alpha   90.00
_cell.angle_beta   90.00
_cell.angle_gamma   90.00
#
_symmetry.space_group_name_H-M   'P 1'
#
loop_
_entity.id
_entity.type
_entity.pdbx_description
1 polymer ?
#
loop_
_entity_poly.entity_id
_entity_poly.type
_entity_poly.pdbx_seq_one_letter_code
_entity_poly.pdbx_strand_id
1 'polypeptide(L)'
;GGAELKMGAGSIRVESVDMSNVWDKVFRNKDENLSYFHIHYQVGVQHHVKDGKNFVTVLGDPIRVLSAKLKLEHVAKKPQNFLAELKQQREKGIHVFVDNSNVFYGAQWIEGNRDFTIRVNNARVASVVEMQRNAKTRFVGGSHGASLKSKQWKHPWEASGYKAVSLPVSDAKEHGVDEVIQNEARKCINKTYRDRQTLVLVTGDGNANDGKATFPELVIEALLPPKNWNVEIWAWKSSLNNVYKKIAEEYKNRVSVRYLDEFRNYVTWRSRRADHSHLFKSSLLAQRGGYSHLRGIGRGVPYGRGVPPPPPHGVPPPPYQRGGVRHLFPGRRGYAP
;
A
#
# COMPACT_ATOMS: atom_id res chain seq x y z
N GLY A 1 33.16 15.92 -7.79
CA GLY A 1 32.85 16.97 -6.83
C GLY A 1 31.37 16.95 -6.58
N GLY A 2 30.94 16.79 -5.32
CA GLY A 2 29.52 16.89 -4.98
C GLY A 2 29.10 18.36 -4.97
N ALA A 3 28.03 18.70 -5.69
CA ALA A 3 27.40 20.01 -5.59
C ALA A 3 26.22 19.90 -4.63
N GLU A 4 26.14 20.80 -3.66
CA GLU A 4 25.00 20.90 -2.75
C GLU A 4 24.07 22.01 -3.26
N LEU A 5 22.87 21.65 -3.70
CA LEU A 5 21.85 22.60 -4.12
C LEU A 5 20.92 22.88 -2.94
N LYS A 6 21.02 24.08 -2.37
CA LYS A 6 20.07 24.57 -1.38
C LYS A 6 18.83 25.08 -2.10
N MET A 7 17.77 24.26 -2.15
CA MET A 7 16.42 24.72 -2.47
C MET A 7 15.59 24.69 -1.18
N GLY A 8 14.62 25.60 -1.03
CA GLY A 8 13.87 25.82 0.20
C GLY A 8 13.40 24.54 0.91
N ALA A 9 13.64 24.49 2.22
CA ALA A 9 13.26 23.46 3.20
C ALA A 9 13.94 22.07 3.13
N GLY A 10 14.87 21.80 2.20
CA GLY A 10 15.66 20.56 2.24
C GLY A 10 16.95 20.63 1.41
N SER A 11 18.06 20.11 1.94
CA SER A 11 19.30 19.97 1.16
C SER A 11 19.14 18.82 0.16
N ILE A 12 19.20 19.14 -1.12
CA ILE A 12 19.27 18.12 -2.18
C ILE A 12 20.75 17.88 -2.45
N ARG A 13 21.20 16.64 -2.20
CA ARG A 13 22.54 16.22 -2.56
C ARG A 13 22.53 15.67 -3.98
N VAL A 14 23.54 16.03 -4.76
CA VAL A 14 23.75 15.51 -6.11
C VAL A 14 25.11 14.83 -6.17
N GLU A 15 25.13 13.56 -6.54
CA GLU A 15 26.34 12.77 -6.68
C GLU A 15 26.35 12.04 -8.02
N SER A 16 27.50 12.01 -8.68
CA SER A 16 27.67 11.33 -9.96
C SER A 16 28.73 10.23 -9.84
N VAL A 17 28.46 9.08 -10.46
CA VAL A 17 29.38 7.94 -10.53
C VAL A 17 29.67 7.64 -12.00
N ASP A 18 30.96 7.52 -12.34
CA ASP A 18 31.40 7.05 -13.66
C ASP A 18 31.12 5.56 -13.80
N MET A 19 30.23 5.22 -14.73
CA MET A 19 29.79 3.84 -15.01
C MET A 19 30.30 3.35 -16.36
N SER A 20 31.22 4.07 -17.01
CA SER A 20 31.67 3.78 -18.39
C SER A 20 32.15 2.34 -18.57
N ASN A 21 32.93 1.83 -17.61
CA ASN A 21 33.52 0.49 -17.68
C ASN A 21 32.49 -0.65 -17.56
N VAL A 22 31.28 -0.35 -17.09
CA VAL A 22 30.23 -1.34 -16.84
C VAL A 22 28.92 -1.03 -17.54
N TRP A 23 28.82 0.09 -18.26
CA TRP A 23 27.57 0.59 -18.82
C TRP A 23 26.86 -0.44 -19.71
N ASP A 24 27.56 -0.98 -20.70
CA ASP A 24 26.99 -1.94 -21.65
C ASP A 24 26.72 -3.32 -21.07
N LYS A 25 27.29 -3.62 -19.88
CA LYS A 25 27.11 -4.89 -19.18
C LYS A 25 25.96 -4.81 -18.17
N VAL A 26 25.85 -3.69 -17.47
CA VAL A 26 24.90 -3.52 -16.37
C VAL A 26 23.68 -2.72 -16.81
N PHE A 27 23.82 -1.68 -17.61
CA PHE A 27 22.73 -0.75 -17.95
C PHE A 27 22.33 -0.80 -19.43
N ARG A 28 22.62 -1.92 -20.12
CA ARG A 28 22.17 -2.13 -21.51
C ARG A 28 20.66 -1.94 -21.64
N ASN A 29 19.90 -2.41 -20.64
CA ASN A 29 18.51 -2.05 -20.45
C ASN A 29 18.43 -0.91 -19.42
N LYS A 30 18.61 0.33 -19.91
CA LYS A 30 18.75 1.53 -19.06
C LYS A 30 17.57 1.68 -18.09
N ASP A 31 16.36 1.48 -18.58
CA ASP A 31 15.13 1.75 -17.82
C ASP A 31 14.93 0.74 -16.69
N GLU A 32 15.29 -0.53 -16.90
CA GLU A 32 15.29 -1.52 -15.82
C GLU A 32 16.33 -1.17 -14.76
N ASN A 33 17.62 -1.22 -15.07
CA ASN A 33 18.59 -1.22 -13.97
C ASN A 33 18.78 0.15 -13.30
N LEU A 34 18.38 1.26 -13.95
CA LEU A 34 18.30 2.55 -13.28
C LEU A 34 17.07 2.67 -12.38
N SER A 35 15.93 2.08 -12.76
CA SER A 35 14.75 2.08 -11.89
C SER A 35 14.96 1.26 -10.62
N TYR A 36 15.89 0.30 -10.61
CA TYR A 36 16.35 -0.33 -9.35
C TYR A 36 16.82 0.72 -8.35
N PHE A 37 17.68 1.66 -8.77
CA PHE A 37 18.19 2.68 -7.85
C PHE A 37 17.11 3.66 -7.44
N HIS A 38 16.25 4.04 -8.39
CA HIS A 38 15.11 4.89 -8.10
C HIS A 38 14.19 4.26 -7.04
N ILE A 39 13.91 2.97 -7.17
CA ILE A 39 12.96 2.25 -6.31
C ILE A 39 13.60 1.86 -4.97
N HIS A 40 14.78 1.27 -4.97
CA HIS A 40 15.41 0.75 -3.75
C HIS A 40 16.02 1.83 -2.87
N TYR A 41 16.52 2.92 -3.44
CA TYR A 41 17.14 4.00 -2.68
C TYR A 41 16.28 5.26 -2.63
N GLN A 42 15.20 5.34 -3.41
CA GLN A 42 14.26 6.47 -3.39
C GLN A 42 14.96 7.79 -3.70
N VAL A 43 15.81 7.73 -4.72
CA VAL A 43 16.56 8.87 -5.26
C VAL A 43 16.13 9.11 -6.69
N GLY A 44 16.15 10.35 -7.16
CA GLY A 44 16.16 10.61 -8.59
C GLY A 44 17.43 10.03 -9.20
N VAL A 45 17.32 9.42 -10.38
CA VAL A 45 18.45 8.84 -11.10
C VAL A 45 18.45 9.40 -12.51
N GLN A 46 19.58 9.92 -12.95
CA GLN A 46 19.76 10.48 -14.29
C GLN A 46 21.00 9.90 -14.94
N HIS A 47 20.86 9.43 -16.17
CA HIS A 47 21.99 9.07 -17.02
C HIS A 47 22.38 10.29 -17.88
N HIS A 48 23.66 10.57 -17.98
CA HIS A 48 24.19 11.50 -18.97
C HIS A 48 25.55 11.02 -19.49
N VAL A 49 25.90 11.48 -20.69
CA VAL A 49 27.21 11.23 -21.30
C VAL A 49 28.01 12.53 -21.27
N LYS A 50 29.23 12.49 -20.75
CA LYS A 50 30.14 13.63 -20.71
C LYS A 50 31.52 13.17 -21.13
N ASP A 51 32.12 13.83 -22.12
CA ASP A 51 33.46 13.51 -22.65
C ASP A 51 33.60 12.03 -23.07
N GLY A 52 32.56 11.48 -23.70
CA GLY A 52 32.50 10.07 -24.11
C GLY A 52 32.29 9.05 -22.97
N LYS A 53 32.16 9.51 -21.72
CA LYS A 53 31.97 8.66 -20.54
C LYS A 53 30.51 8.66 -20.08
N ASN A 54 30.06 7.52 -19.58
CA ASN A 54 28.71 7.34 -19.06
C ASN A 54 28.68 7.62 -17.55
N PHE A 55 27.84 8.56 -17.13
CA PHE A 55 27.66 8.92 -15.72
C PHE A 55 26.24 8.65 -15.27
N VAL A 56 26.10 8.14 -14.04
CA VAL A 56 24.82 8.07 -13.34
C VAL A 56 24.85 9.08 -12.21
N THR A 57 23.94 10.05 -12.27
CA THR A 57 23.69 11.02 -11.20
C THR A 57 22.53 10.55 -10.34
N VAL A 58 22.75 10.54 -9.04
CA VAL A 58 21.72 10.34 -8.02
C VAL A 58 21.44 11.66 -7.30
N LEU A 59 20.16 11.96 -7.10
CA LEU A 59 19.71 13.18 -6.44
C LEU A 59 18.59 12.90 -5.45
N GLY A 60 18.58 13.59 -4.32
CA GLY A 60 17.58 13.41 -3.27
C GLY A 60 18.11 13.70 -1.87
N ASP A 61 17.50 13.04 -0.88
CA ASP A 61 17.93 13.10 0.51
C ASP A 61 19.41 12.71 0.66
N PRO A 62 20.23 13.46 1.42
CA PRO A 62 21.68 13.22 1.49
C PRO A 62 22.09 11.81 1.92
N ILE A 63 21.35 11.19 2.85
CA ILE A 63 21.66 9.84 3.35
C ILE A 63 21.34 8.80 2.27
N ARG A 64 20.18 8.93 1.63
CA ARG A 64 19.76 8.07 0.52
C ARG A 64 20.67 8.17 -0.70
N VAL A 65 21.04 9.40 -1.08
CA VAL A 65 21.99 9.69 -2.16
C VAL A 65 23.34 9.07 -1.88
N LEU A 66 23.85 9.18 -0.64
CA LEU A 66 25.11 8.56 -0.26
C LEU A 66 25.04 7.03 -0.34
N SER A 67 23.96 6.42 0.15
CA SER A 67 23.75 4.98 0.04
C SER A 67 23.65 4.50 -1.42
N ALA A 68 22.91 5.23 -2.26
CA ALA A 68 22.80 4.93 -3.69
C ALA A 68 24.15 5.06 -4.40
N LYS A 69 24.90 6.13 -4.10
CA LYS A 69 26.25 6.35 -4.63
C LYS A 69 27.19 5.21 -4.25
N LEU A 70 27.26 4.84 -2.97
CA LEU A 70 28.12 3.75 -2.51
C LEU A 70 27.75 2.43 -3.19
N LYS A 71 26.46 2.16 -3.42
CA LYS A 71 26.03 1.01 -4.20
C LYS A 71 26.47 1.11 -5.66
N LEU A 72 26.29 2.25 -6.32
CA LEU A 72 26.73 2.48 -7.70
C LEU A 72 28.26 2.29 -7.85
N GLU A 73 29.05 2.82 -6.92
CA GLU A 73 30.50 2.61 -6.89
C GLU A 73 30.86 1.13 -6.69
N HIS A 74 30.10 0.41 -5.85
CA HIS A 74 30.27 -1.03 -5.70
C HIS A 74 29.91 -1.78 -6.99
N VAL A 75 28.84 -1.39 -7.68
CA VAL A 75 28.44 -1.96 -8.97
C VAL A 75 29.49 -1.69 -10.05
N ALA A 76 30.08 -0.50 -10.07
CA ALA A 76 31.17 -0.15 -10.98
C ALA A 76 32.40 -1.05 -10.76
N LYS A 77 32.71 -1.39 -9.51
CA LYS A 77 33.83 -2.27 -9.15
C LYS A 77 33.52 -3.76 -9.36
N LYS A 78 32.28 -4.20 -9.08
CA LYS A 78 31.86 -5.61 -9.07
C LYS A 78 30.49 -5.79 -9.75
N PRO A 79 30.40 -5.58 -11.07
CA PRO A 79 29.12 -5.61 -11.78
C PRO A 79 28.45 -6.99 -11.73
N GLN A 80 29.24 -8.07 -11.72
CA GLN A 80 28.71 -9.44 -11.69
C GLN A 80 27.98 -9.75 -10.38
N ASN A 81 28.46 -9.24 -9.24
CA ASN A 81 27.78 -9.43 -7.96
C ASN A 81 26.40 -8.77 -7.96
N PHE A 82 26.32 -7.56 -8.52
CA PHE A 82 25.06 -6.85 -8.66
C PHE A 82 24.09 -7.58 -9.61
N LEU A 83 24.58 -8.05 -10.76
CA LEU A 83 23.76 -8.83 -11.69
C LEU A 83 23.28 -10.15 -11.08
N ALA A 84 24.11 -10.83 -10.30
CA ALA A 84 23.74 -12.04 -9.57
C ALA A 84 22.70 -11.75 -8.48
N GLU A 85 22.85 -10.65 -7.74
CA GLU A 85 21.87 -10.18 -6.75
C GLU A 85 20.52 -9.87 -7.40
N LEU A 86 20.52 -9.12 -8.52
CA LEU A 86 19.31 -8.82 -9.28
C LEU A 86 18.66 -10.10 -9.79
N LYS A 87 19.44 -11.04 -10.32
CA LYS A 87 18.95 -12.34 -10.78
C LYS A 87 18.29 -13.11 -9.63
N GLN A 88 18.96 -13.19 -8.47
CA GLN A 88 18.41 -13.86 -7.29
C GLN A 88 17.12 -13.19 -6.78
N GLN A 89 17.07 -11.85 -6.79
CA GLN A 89 15.85 -11.12 -6.42
C GLN A 89 14.71 -11.36 -7.42
N ARG A 90 15.03 -11.41 -8.72
CA ARG A 90 14.07 -11.71 -9.80
C ARG A 90 13.55 -13.14 -9.73
N GLU A 91 14.37 -14.10 -9.31
CA GLU A 91 13.96 -15.50 -9.16
C GLU A 91 12.99 -15.72 -7.98
N LYS A 92 13.04 -14.86 -6.96
CA LYS A 92 12.09 -14.91 -5.84
C LYS A 92 10.70 -14.50 -6.31
N GLY A 93 9.81 -15.49 -6.37
CA GLY A 93 8.40 -15.29 -6.72
C GLY A 93 7.67 -14.40 -5.71
N ILE A 94 6.98 -13.39 -6.23
CA ILE A 94 6.06 -12.56 -5.44
C ILE A 94 4.62 -12.74 -5.92
N HIS A 95 3.67 -12.52 -5.01
CA HIS A 95 2.25 -12.54 -5.30
C HIS A 95 1.63 -11.23 -4.85
N VAL A 96 1.24 -10.39 -5.81
CA VAL A 96 0.80 -9.01 -5.57
C VAL A 96 -0.72 -8.92 -5.58
N PHE A 97 -1.28 -8.40 -4.49
CA PHE A 97 -2.69 -8.14 -4.31
C PHE A 97 -2.88 -6.68 -3.95
N VAL A 98 -3.66 -5.97 -4.77
CA VAL A 98 -3.85 -4.53 -4.66
C VAL A 98 -5.30 -4.21 -4.37
N ASP A 99 -5.51 -3.38 -3.36
CA ASP A 99 -6.77 -2.69 -3.16
C ASP A 99 -6.68 -1.29 -3.80
N ASN A 100 -7.25 -1.17 -4.99
CA ASN A 100 -7.19 0.06 -5.79
C ASN A 100 -7.88 1.24 -5.10
N SER A 101 -8.96 0.98 -4.33
CA SER A 101 -9.66 2.04 -3.59
C SER A 101 -8.74 2.63 -2.51
N ASN A 102 -8.06 1.77 -1.74
CA ASN A 102 -7.11 2.22 -0.72
C ASN A 102 -5.88 2.93 -1.29
N VAL A 103 -5.34 2.46 -2.43
CA VAL A 103 -4.26 3.16 -3.13
C VAL A 103 -4.73 4.54 -3.62
N PHE A 104 -5.90 4.63 -4.25
CA PHE A 104 -6.40 5.87 -4.82
C PHE A 104 -6.78 6.90 -3.75
N TYR A 105 -7.58 6.51 -2.75
CA TYR A 105 -8.02 7.42 -1.71
C TYR A 105 -6.88 7.81 -0.76
N GLY A 106 -5.98 6.89 -0.44
CA GLY A 106 -4.81 7.19 0.39
C GLY A 106 -3.88 8.23 -0.28
N ALA A 107 -3.75 8.20 -1.60
CA ALA A 107 -2.95 9.16 -2.35
C ALA A 107 -3.45 10.61 -2.20
N GLN A 108 -4.75 10.79 -1.96
CA GLN A 108 -5.35 12.12 -1.83
C GLN A 108 -5.05 12.79 -0.49
N TRP A 109 -4.57 12.05 0.52
CA TRP A 109 -4.22 12.62 1.82
C TRP A 109 -2.78 13.15 1.81
N ILE A 110 -2.62 14.46 1.98
CA ILE A 110 -1.34 15.16 2.15
C ILE A 110 -1.43 15.98 3.43
N GLU A 111 -0.52 15.72 4.37
CA GLU A 111 -0.39 16.52 5.61
C GLU A 111 -1.72 16.72 6.36
N GLY A 112 -2.54 15.66 6.42
CA GLY A 112 -3.84 15.68 7.09
C GLY A 112 -4.98 16.30 6.27
N ASN A 113 -4.70 16.88 5.11
CA ASN A 113 -5.68 17.46 4.20
C ASN A 113 -5.91 16.57 2.99
N ARG A 114 -7.15 16.58 2.47
CA ARG A 114 -7.51 15.80 1.28
C ARG A 114 -7.48 16.66 0.03
N ASP A 115 -6.61 16.33 -0.92
CA ASP A 115 -6.49 16.96 -2.22
C ASP A 115 -7.09 16.05 -3.32
N PHE A 116 -8.30 16.41 -3.76
CA PHE A 116 -9.04 15.70 -4.80
C PHE A 116 -8.50 15.92 -6.22
N THR A 117 -7.47 16.76 -6.41
CA THR A 117 -6.81 16.92 -7.71
C THR A 117 -5.76 15.84 -7.96
N ILE A 118 -5.32 15.14 -6.91
CA ILE A 118 -4.33 14.07 -6.99
C ILE A 118 -4.92 12.86 -7.70
N ARG A 119 -4.17 12.33 -8.66
CA ARG A 119 -4.46 11.11 -9.39
C ARG A 119 -3.30 10.14 -9.24
N VAL A 120 -3.61 8.85 -9.30
CA VAL A 120 -2.62 7.78 -9.24
C VAL A 120 -2.27 7.30 -10.64
N ASN A 121 -0.99 7.12 -10.90
CA ASN A 121 -0.48 6.40 -12.05
C ASN A 121 -0.31 4.92 -11.67
N ASN A 122 -1.35 4.13 -11.93
CA ASN A 122 -1.44 2.72 -11.54
C ASN A 122 -0.31 1.86 -12.12
N ALA A 123 0.12 2.12 -13.36
CA ALA A 123 1.25 1.40 -13.96
C ALA A 123 2.57 1.66 -13.20
N ARG A 124 2.76 2.89 -12.73
CA ARG A 124 3.92 3.22 -11.89
C ARG A 124 3.81 2.61 -10.49
N VAL A 125 2.62 2.56 -9.89
CA VAL A 125 2.41 1.80 -8.64
C VAL A 125 2.80 0.33 -8.84
N ALA A 126 2.32 -0.32 -9.90
CA ALA A 126 2.69 -1.70 -10.24
C ALA A 126 4.23 -1.88 -10.30
N SER A 127 4.92 -0.97 -11.01
CA SER A 127 6.39 -1.01 -11.11
C SER A 127 7.10 -0.89 -9.76
N VAL A 128 6.59 -0.03 -8.87
CA VAL A 128 7.14 0.22 -7.54
C VAL A 128 6.93 -0.98 -6.63
N VAL A 129 5.72 -1.55 -6.58
CA VAL A 129 5.43 -2.67 -5.66
C VAL A 129 6.08 -3.98 -6.12
N GLU A 130 6.24 -4.17 -7.43
CA GLU A 130 6.92 -5.34 -7.97
C GLU A 130 8.44 -5.26 -7.79
N MET A 131 9.03 -4.06 -7.82
CA MET A 131 10.49 -3.86 -7.75
C MET A 131 11.26 -4.77 -8.73
N GLN A 132 10.71 -4.94 -9.94
CA GLN A 132 11.23 -5.85 -10.99
C GLN A 132 11.33 -7.33 -10.60
N ARG A 133 10.68 -7.75 -9.52
CA ARG A 133 10.65 -9.16 -9.13
C ARG A 133 9.68 -9.92 -10.02
N ASN A 134 9.86 -11.23 -10.12
CA ASN A 134 8.93 -12.09 -10.85
C ASN A 134 7.60 -12.20 -10.08
N ALA A 135 6.62 -11.35 -10.41
CA ALA A 135 5.29 -11.49 -9.87
C ALA A 135 4.55 -12.65 -10.56
N LYS A 136 4.37 -13.74 -9.81
CA LYS A 136 3.67 -14.96 -10.23
C LYS A 136 2.15 -14.78 -10.20
N THR A 137 1.67 -13.93 -9.29
CA THR A 137 0.27 -13.52 -9.23
C THR A 137 0.20 -12.01 -9.22
N ARG A 138 -0.69 -11.45 -10.04
CA ARG A 138 -1.01 -10.03 -10.09
C ARG A 138 -2.52 -9.89 -10.05
N PHE A 139 -3.04 -9.38 -8.93
CA PHE A 139 -4.47 -9.20 -8.73
C PHE A 139 -4.76 -7.82 -8.19
N VAL A 140 -5.76 -7.15 -8.74
CA VAL A 140 -6.24 -5.87 -8.22
C VAL A 140 -7.75 -5.90 -8.12
N GLY A 141 -8.26 -5.55 -6.94
CA GLY A 141 -9.67 -5.30 -6.70
C GLY A 141 -9.94 -3.82 -6.55
N GLY A 142 -11.12 -3.38 -6.99
CA GLY A 142 -11.59 -2.02 -6.77
C GLY A 142 -13.08 -1.91 -7.05
N SER A 143 -13.67 -0.78 -6.67
CA SER A 143 -15.07 -0.50 -6.95
C SER A 143 -15.24 0.35 -8.22
N HIS A 144 -16.44 0.36 -8.79
CA HIS A 144 -16.82 1.28 -9.86
C HIS A 144 -18.24 1.83 -9.66
N GLY A 145 -18.46 3.08 -10.03
CA GLY A 145 -19.80 3.68 -10.08
C GLY A 145 -20.59 3.23 -11.31
N ALA A 146 -21.80 3.75 -11.49
CA ALA A 146 -22.64 3.41 -12.65
C ALA A 146 -22.05 3.82 -14.01
N SER A 147 -21.17 4.84 -14.03
CA SER A 147 -20.56 5.34 -15.26
C SER A 147 -19.46 4.41 -15.79
N LEU A 148 -19.44 4.13 -17.10
CA LEU A 148 -18.36 3.39 -17.77
C LEU A 148 -16.98 4.04 -17.57
N LYS A 149 -16.92 5.38 -17.41
CA LYS A 149 -15.66 6.09 -17.11
C LYS A 149 -15.05 5.65 -15.79
N SER A 150 -15.85 5.16 -14.85
CA SER A 150 -15.37 4.68 -13.56
C SER A 150 -14.60 3.35 -13.63
N LYS A 151 -14.54 2.68 -14.80
CA LYS A 151 -13.70 1.49 -15.04
C LYS A 151 -12.34 1.81 -15.67
N GLN A 152 -12.04 3.08 -15.98
CA GLN A 152 -10.80 3.47 -16.65
C GLN A 152 -9.54 3.14 -15.85
N TRP A 153 -9.65 3.03 -14.51
CA TRP A 153 -8.53 2.64 -13.65
C TRP A 153 -8.02 1.21 -13.92
N LYS A 154 -8.85 0.33 -14.50
CA LYS A 154 -8.49 -1.06 -14.82
C LYS A 154 -7.44 -1.17 -15.92
N HIS A 155 -7.58 -0.37 -16.98
CA HIS A 155 -6.74 -0.47 -18.17
C HIS A 155 -5.24 -0.39 -17.87
N PRO A 156 -4.75 0.60 -17.07
CA PRO A 156 -3.34 0.65 -16.70
C PRO A 156 -2.84 -0.58 -15.91
N TRP A 157 -3.70 -1.19 -15.07
CA TRP A 157 -3.34 -2.41 -14.34
C TRP A 157 -3.29 -3.62 -15.26
N GLU A 158 -4.28 -3.79 -16.14
CA GLU A 158 -4.33 -4.88 -17.12
C GLU A 158 -3.15 -4.79 -18.10
N ALA A 159 -2.79 -3.58 -18.55
CA ALA A 159 -1.59 -3.33 -19.33
C ALA A 159 -0.29 -3.69 -18.58
N SER A 160 -0.33 -3.70 -17.24
CA SER A 160 0.77 -4.15 -16.36
C SER A 160 0.66 -5.64 -16.01
N GLY A 161 -0.24 -6.39 -16.66
CA GLY A 161 -0.42 -7.84 -16.45
C GLY A 161 -1.26 -8.22 -15.23
N TYR A 162 -1.99 -7.29 -14.60
CA TYR A 162 -2.87 -7.60 -13.48
C TYR A 162 -4.22 -8.13 -13.94
N LYS A 163 -4.73 -9.14 -13.25
CA LYS A 163 -6.15 -9.46 -13.27
C LYS A 163 -6.90 -8.39 -12.48
N ALA A 164 -7.55 -7.47 -13.19
CA ALA A 164 -8.33 -6.40 -12.58
C ALA A 164 -9.81 -6.77 -12.43
N VAL A 165 -10.27 -6.89 -11.19
CA VAL A 165 -11.68 -7.11 -10.86
C VAL A 165 -12.28 -5.82 -10.33
N SER A 166 -13.44 -5.47 -10.88
CA SER A 166 -14.16 -4.29 -10.46
C SER A 166 -15.60 -4.65 -10.13
N LEU A 167 -16.03 -4.30 -8.92
CA LEU A 167 -17.40 -4.56 -8.45
C LEU A 167 -18.23 -3.27 -8.46
N PRO A 168 -19.53 -3.35 -8.78
CA PRO A 168 -20.41 -2.19 -8.73
C PRO A 168 -20.59 -1.72 -7.28
N VAL A 169 -20.63 -0.41 -7.08
CA VAL A 169 -21.10 0.18 -5.82
C VAL A 169 -22.63 0.16 -5.81
N SER A 170 -23.24 -0.73 -5.01
CA SER A 170 -24.67 -0.69 -4.70
C SER A 170 -24.91 0.08 -3.39
N ASP A 171 -25.98 0.85 -3.31
CA ASP A 171 -26.42 1.53 -2.07
C ASP A 171 -25.33 2.36 -1.34
N ALA A 172 -24.48 3.04 -2.13
CA ALA A 172 -23.40 3.90 -1.67
C ALA A 172 -22.30 3.22 -0.82
N LYS A 173 -22.32 1.88 -0.65
CA LYS A 173 -21.27 1.11 0.02
C LYS A 173 -20.58 0.17 -0.96
N GLU A 174 -19.26 0.07 -0.81
CA GLU A 174 -18.49 -0.95 -1.53
C GLU A 174 -18.79 -2.29 -0.85
N HIS A 175 -19.33 -3.24 -1.61
CA HIS A 175 -19.62 -4.58 -1.13
C HIS A 175 -18.75 -5.58 -1.90
N GLY A 176 -18.02 -6.44 -1.18
CA GLY A 176 -17.38 -7.60 -1.76
C GLY A 176 -15.96 -7.40 -2.31
N VAL A 177 -15.44 -6.17 -2.39
CA VAL A 177 -14.10 -5.94 -2.99
C VAL A 177 -13.04 -6.59 -2.12
N ASP A 178 -13.09 -6.35 -0.81
CA ASP A 178 -12.17 -6.94 0.16
C ASP A 178 -12.27 -8.46 0.15
N GLU A 179 -13.49 -9.00 0.18
CA GLU A 179 -13.72 -10.45 0.15
C GLU A 179 -13.16 -11.08 -1.12
N VAL A 180 -13.31 -10.44 -2.28
CA VAL A 180 -12.74 -10.93 -3.54
C VAL A 180 -11.21 -10.91 -3.52
N ILE A 181 -10.58 -9.83 -3.06
CA ILE A 181 -9.11 -9.75 -2.96
C ILE A 181 -8.60 -10.82 -1.98
N GLN A 182 -9.21 -10.92 -0.80
CA GLN A 182 -8.83 -11.90 0.21
C GLN A 182 -9.02 -13.33 -0.28
N ASN A 183 -10.12 -13.64 -0.97
CA ASN A 183 -10.36 -14.97 -1.51
C ASN A 183 -9.32 -15.36 -2.56
N GLU A 184 -8.96 -14.45 -3.47
CA GLU A 184 -7.92 -14.71 -4.46
C GLU A 184 -6.53 -14.84 -3.81
N ALA A 185 -6.24 -14.06 -2.77
CA ALA A 185 -5.01 -14.19 -2.01
C ALA A 185 -4.94 -15.51 -1.24
N ARG A 186 -6.01 -15.94 -0.58
CA ARG A 186 -6.09 -17.25 0.09
C ARG A 186 -5.92 -18.40 -0.88
N LYS A 187 -6.58 -18.37 -2.04
CA LYS A 187 -6.35 -19.36 -3.12
C LYS A 187 -4.88 -19.43 -3.50
N CYS A 188 -4.21 -18.28 -3.57
CA CYS A 188 -2.79 -18.21 -3.89
C CYS A 188 -1.89 -18.77 -2.79
N ILE A 189 -2.13 -18.38 -1.53
CA ILE A 189 -1.40 -18.87 -0.34
C ILE A 189 -1.57 -20.39 -0.19
N ASN A 190 -2.76 -20.91 -0.49
CA ASN A 190 -3.06 -22.33 -0.33
C ASN A 190 -2.38 -23.24 -1.37
N LYS A 191 -1.85 -22.70 -2.47
CA LYS A 191 -1.04 -23.46 -3.43
C LYS A 191 0.27 -23.94 -2.80
N THR A 192 0.83 -25.01 -3.37
CA THR A 192 2.14 -25.55 -3.01
C THR A 192 3.20 -24.92 -3.92
N TYR A 193 4.26 -24.39 -3.31
CA TYR A 193 5.43 -23.87 -4.01
C TYR A 193 6.67 -24.55 -3.45
N ARG A 194 7.67 -24.78 -4.33
CA ARG A 194 8.95 -25.39 -3.95
C ARG A 194 9.74 -24.48 -3.00
N ASP A 195 9.78 -23.19 -3.32
CA ASP A 195 10.54 -22.20 -2.57
C ASP A 195 9.63 -21.34 -1.70
N ARG A 196 10.22 -20.65 -0.72
CA ARG A 196 9.51 -19.61 0.04
C ARG A 196 9.05 -18.49 -0.90
N GLN A 197 7.77 -18.14 -0.84
CA GLN A 197 7.20 -17.03 -1.61
C GLN A 197 7.09 -15.76 -0.76
N THR A 198 6.76 -14.64 -1.42
CA THR A 198 6.45 -13.37 -0.75
C THR A 198 5.04 -12.91 -1.13
N LEU A 199 4.19 -12.69 -0.12
CA LEU A 199 2.91 -12.01 -0.29
C LEU A 199 3.16 -10.50 -0.30
N VAL A 200 2.74 -9.81 -1.35
CA VAL A 200 2.78 -8.35 -1.44
C VAL A 200 1.35 -7.86 -1.39
N LEU A 201 0.99 -7.18 -0.30
CA LEU A 201 -0.34 -6.63 -0.07
C LEU A 201 -0.28 -5.12 -0.14
N VAL A 202 -1.01 -4.53 -1.09
CA VAL A 202 -1.05 -3.08 -1.30
C VAL A 202 -2.37 -2.55 -0.77
N THR A 203 -2.42 -2.37 0.55
CA THR A 203 -3.54 -1.79 1.30
C THR A 203 -3.07 -1.22 2.63
N GLY A 204 -3.76 -0.19 3.12
CA GLY A 204 -3.61 0.30 4.49
C GLY A 204 -4.68 -0.22 5.45
N ASP A 205 -5.72 -0.87 4.93
CA ASP A 205 -6.87 -1.29 5.71
C ASP A 205 -6.53 -2.48 6.61
N GLY A 206 -6.75 -2.31 7.90
CA GLY A 206 -6.60 -3.33 8.93
C GLY A 206 -7.82 -3.42 9.84
N ASN A 207 -8.99 -2.98 9.34
CA ASN A 207 -10.22 -3.00 10.10
C ASN A 207 -10.70 -4.43 10.35
N ALA A 208 -11.28 -4.64 11.54
CA ALA A 208 -11.99 -5.86 11.86
C ALA A 208 -13.39 -5.76 11.22
N ASN A 209 -13.69 -6.63 10.26
CA ASN A 209 -14.95 -6.62 9.52
C ASN A 209 -16.07 -7.34 10.30
N ASP A 210 -16.33 -6.92 11.55
CA ASP A 210 -17.32 -7.54 12.45
C ASP A 210 -17.16 -9.06 12.61
N GLY A 211 -15.91 -9.53 12.70
CA GLY A 211 -15.57 -10.96 12.79
C GLY A 211 -15.55 -11.70 11.44
N LYS A 212 -15.75 -11.02 10.32
CA LYS A 212 -15.44 -11.54 8.98
C LYS A 212 -13.95 -11.47 8.69
N ALA A 213 -13.54 -12.21 7.66
CA ALA A 213 -12.18 -12.26 7.20
C ALA A 213 -11.55 -10.87 6.97
N THR A 214 -10.32 -10.70 7.44
CA THR A 214 -9.60 -9.43 7.39
C THR A 214 -8.26 -9.57 6.66
N PHE A 215 -7.73 -8.46 6.15
CA PHE A 215 -6.39 -8.42 5.57
C PHE A 215 -5.27 -8.78 6.57
N PRO A 216 -5.30 -8.35 7.84
CA PRO A 216 -4.35 -8.82 8.84
C PRO A 216 -4.34 -10.34 9.05
N GLU A 217 -5.50 -11.00 9.05
CA GLU A 217 -5.57 -12.47 9.14
C GLU A 217 -4.89 -13.14 7.95
N LEU A 218 -5.10 -12.62 6.74
CA LEU A 218 -4.42 -13.10 5.53
C LEU A 218 -2.89 -13.00 5.65
N VAL A 219 -2.38 -11.92 6.26
CA VAL A 219 -0.95 -11.75 6.54
C VAL A 219 -0.45 -12.83 7.51
N ILE A 220 -1.19 -13.08 8.60
CA ILE A 220 -0.85 -14.13 9.57
C ILE A 220 -0.89 -15.53 8.92
N GLU A 221 -1.92 -15.82 8.12
CA GLU A 221 -2.05 -17.09 7.37
C GLU A 221 -0.83 -17.35 6.47
N ALA A 222 -0.32 -16.33 5.78
CA ALA A 222 0.88 -16.46 4.95
C ALA A 222 2.16 -16.73 5.78
N LEU A 223 2.26 -16.15 6.97
CA LEU A 223 3.42 -16.24 7.85
C LEU A 223 3.52 -17.58 8.60
N LEU A 224 2.38 -18.18 8.95
CA LEU A 224 2.35 -19.39 9.76
C LEU A 224 2.73 -20.66 8.96
N PRO A 225 3.21 -21.72 9.62
CA PRO A 225 3.38 -23.03 8.99
C PRO A 225 2.05 -23.59 8.46
N PRO A 226 2.07 -24.35 7.35
CA PRO A 226 3.25 -24.77 6.60
C PRO A 226 3.75 -23.74 5.58
N LYS A 227 3.07 -22.60 5.41
CA LYS A 227 3.34 -21.64 4.33
C LYS A 227 4.69 -20.96 4.54
N ASN A 228 4.91 -20.36 5.70
CA ASN A 228 6.19 -19.73 6.06
C ASN A 228 6.67 -18.72 4.99
N TRP A 229 5.76 -17.92 4.43
CA TRP A 229 6.08 -16.89 3.44
C TRP A 229 6.67 -15.65 4.12
N ASN A 230 7.27 -14.79 3.29
CA ASN A 230 7.50 -13.40 3.68
C ASN A 230 6.26 -12.57 3.30
N VAL A 231 6.10 -11.42 3.94
CA VAL A 231 5.02 -10.48 3.65
C VAL A 231 5.56 -9.06 3.49
N GLU A 232 5.07 -8.35 2.50
CA GLU A 232 5.31 -6.93 2.29
C GLU A 232 3.99 -6.19 2.26
N ILE A 233 3.84 -5.21 3.14
CA ILE A 233 2.67 -4.34 3.20
C ILE A 233 3.07 -3.00 2.60
N TRP A 234 2.36 -2.61 1.54
CA TRP A 234 2.54 -1.32 0.88
C TRP A 234 1.31 -0.46 1.12
N ALA A 235 1.51 0.72 1.71
CA ALA A 235 0.41 1.63 2.02
C ALA A 235 0.87 3.09 2.00
N TRP A 236 -0.09 4.01 1.96
CA TRP A 236 0.17 5.39 2.36
C TRP A 236 0.30 5.47 3.88
N LYS A 237 1.25 6.27 4.36
CA LYS A 237 1.56 6.40 5.80
C LYS A 237 0.34 6.86 6.60
N SER A 238 -0.47 7.75 6.03
CA SER A 238 -1.70 8.27 6.62
C SER A 238 -2.83 7.25 6.70
N SER A 239 -2.84 6.22 5.86
CA SER A 239 -3.88 5.19 5.81
C SER A 239 -3.47 3.85 6.42
N LEU A 240 -2.21 3.70 6.86
CA LEU A 240 -1.71 2.44 7.40
C LEU A 240 -2.26 2.18 8.81
N ASN A 241 -3.03 1.11 8.98
CA ASN A 241 -3.48 0.65 10.28
C ASN A 241 -2.30 0.19 11.17
N ASN A 242 -2.32 0.54 12.46
CA ASN A 242 -1.27 0.19 13.42
C ASN A 242 -1.11 -1.31 13.66
N VAL A 243 -2.10 -2.14 13.33
CA VAL A 243 -2.00 -3.61 13.41
C VAL A 243 -0.82 -4.13 12.59
N TYR A 244 -0.56 -3.56 11.41
CA TYR A 244 0.55 -3.97 10.55
C TYR A 244 1.91 -3.66 11.15
N LYS A 245 2.03 -2.56 11.92
CA LYS A 245 3.27 -2.24 12.64
C LYS A 245 3.54 -3.25 13.75
N LYS A 246 2.49 -3.67 14.46
CA LYS A 246 2.61 -4.71 15.50
C LYS A 246 3.02 -6.05 14.90
N ILE A 247 2.39 -6.45 13.79
CA ILE A 247 2.76 -7.67 13.05
C ILE A 247 4.21 -7.58 12.55
N ALA A 248 4.63 -6.43 12.01
CA ALA A 248 6.01 -6.24 11.56
C ALA A 248 7.02 -6.34 12.71
N GLU A 249 6.68 -5.81 13.89
CA GLU A 249 7.52 -5.90 15.10
C GLU A 249 7.60 -7.34 15.65
N GLU A 250 6.51 -8.10 15.58
CA GLU A 250 6.47 -9.51 15.97
C GLU A 250 7.27 -10.39 14.99
N TYR A 251 7.27 -10.04 13.70
CA TYR A 251 7.87 -10.81 12.62
C TYR A 251 8.95 -10.03 11.84
N LYS A 252 9.88 -9.34 12.54
CA LYS A 252 10.86 -8.39 11.98
C LYS A 252 11.61 -8.82 10.72
N ASN A 253 11.90 -10.11 10.59
CA ASN A 253 12.68 -10.65 9.46
C ASN A 253 11.81 -11.23 8.34
N ARG A 254 10.49 -11.26 8.52
CA ARG A 254 9.53 -11.86 7.58
C ARG A 254 8.48 -10.88 7.10
N VAL A 255 8.24 -9.78 7.82
CA VAL A 255 7.25 -8.77 7.46
C VAL A 255 7.94 -7.42 7.31
N SER A 256 7.69 -6.76 6.17
CA SER A 256 8.15 -5.39 5.94
C SER A 256 6.96 -4.49 5.62
N VAL A 257 7.01 -3.27 6.17
CA VAL A 257 6.06 -2.20 5.85
C VAL A 257 6.79 -1.17 5.01
N ARG A 258 6.24 -0.84 3.84
CA ARG A 258 6.81 0.09 2.86
C ARG A 258 5.80 1.18 2.56
N TYR A 259 6.26 2.43 2.46
CA TYR A 259 5.36 3.56 2.27
C TYR A 259 5.36 4.04 0.82
N LEU A 260 4.16 4.17 0.24
CA LEU A 260 3.97 4.75 -1.09
C LEU A 260 4.33 6.25 -1.13
N ASP A 261 4.32 6.93 0.01
CA ASP A 261 4.74 8.32 0.17
C ASP A 261 6.14 8.59 -0.36
N GLU A 262 7.03 7.61 -0.21
CA GLU A 262 8.42 7.67 -0.67
C GLU A 262 8.52 7.75 -2.21
N PHE A 263 7.44 7.38 -2.91
CA PHE A 263 7.33 7.40 -4.37
C PHE A 263 6.25 8.36 -4.85
N ARG A 264 5.71 9.23 -4.00
CA ARG A 264 4.53 10.06 -4.29
C ARG A 264 4.65 10.84 -5.60
N ASN A 265 5.79 11.51 -5.83
CA ASN A 265 6.03 12.28 -7.06
C ASN A 265 6.13 11.41 -8.32
N TYR A 266 6.48 10.14 -8.16
CA TYR A 266 6.56 9.19 -9.26
C TYR A 266 5.20 8.57 -9.57
N VAL A 267 4.48 8.11 -8.53
CA VAL A 267 3.23 7.35 -8.69
C VAL A 267 1.97 8.22 -8.71
N THR A 268 2.09 9.52 -8.50
CA THR A 268 0.95 10.45 -8.55
C THR A 268 1.20 11.62 -9.50
N TRP A 269 0.12 12.27 -9.89
CA TRP A 269 0.15 13.53 -10.64
C TRP A 269 -1.06 14.39 -10.26
N ARG A 270 -0.96 15.71 -10.46
CA ARG A 270 -2.07 16.64 -10.20
C ARG A 270 -2.86 16.90 -11.49
N SER A 271 -4.16 16.66 -11.44
CA SER A 271 -5.07 17.01 -12.52
C SER A 271 -5.36 18.51 -12.54
N ARG A 272 -5.23 19.14 -13.72
CA ARG A 272 -5.55 20.57 -13.93
C ARG A 272 -7.04 20.88 -13.77
N ARG A 273 -7.91 19.88 -13.90
CA ARG A 273 -9.33 19.98 -13.60
C ARG A 273 -9.58 19.27 -12.28
N ALA A 274 -10.21 19.95 -11.34
CA ALA A 274 -10.93 19.26 -10.28
C ALA A 274 -12.03 18.46 -10.98
N ASP A 275 -11.73 17.21 -11.34
CA ASP A 275 -12.71 16.35 -12.00
C ASP A 275 -13.80 16.06 -10.98
N HIS A 276 -14.90 16.81 -11.06
CA HIS A 276 -16.04 16.75 -10.17
C HIS A 276 -16.85 15.45 -10.31
N SER A 277 -16.43 14.51 -11.17
CA SER A 277 -17.09 13.21 -11.38
C SER A 277 -17.19 12.33 -10.12
N HIS A 278 -16.49 12.69 -9.03
CA HIS A 278 -16.62 12.04 -7.72
C HIS A 278 -17.34 12.86 -6.64
N LEU A 279 -17.77 14.10 -6.93
CA LEU A 279 -18.55 14.92 -5.97
C LEU A 279 -19.95 14.34 -5.68
N PHE A 280 -20.37 13.27 -6.35
CA PHE A 280 -21.59 12.56 -5.99
C PHE A 280 -21.54 11.82 -4.64
N LYS A 281 -20.36 11.73 -3.97
CA LYS A 281 -20.27 11.21 -2.59
C LYS A 281 -20.14 12.29 -1.50
N SER A 282 -19.75 13.52 -1.83
CA SER A 282 -19.56 14.58 -0.83
C SER A 282 -20.87 15.24 -0.37
N SER A 283 -21.96 15.17 -1.15
CA SER A 283 -23.29 15.56 -0.64
C SER A 283 -23.85 14.58 0.42
N LEU A 284 -23.35 13.34 0.46
CA LEU A 284 -23.79 12.30 1.38
C LEU A 284 -23.00 12.26 2.71
N LEU A 285 -21.76 12.77 2.73
CA LEU A 285 -21.00 12.94 3.98
C LEU A 285 -21.39 14.22 4.73
N ALA A 286 -21.97 15.22 4.05
CA ALA A 286 -22.52 16.42 4.67
C ALA A 286 -23.84 16.17 5.44
N GLN A 287 -24.51 15.02 5.24
CA GLN A 287 -25.74 14.66 5.98
C GLN A 287 -25.49 13.88 7.28
N ARG A 288 -24.23 13.59 7.65
CA ARG A 288 -23.91 12.77 8.83
C ARG A 288 -23.15 13.47 9.96
N GLY A 289 -23.05 14.79 9.95
CA GLY A 289 -22.55 15.54 11.12
C GLY A 289 -22.94 17.00 11.09
N GLY A 290 -23.77 17.44 12.05
CA GLY A 290 -23.98 18.88 12.27
C GLY A 290 -25.31 19.29 12.89
N TYR A 291 -25.47 19.04 14.20
CA TYR A 291 -26.08 19.92 15.19
C TYR A 291 -27.33 20.75 14.84
N SER A 292 -28.47 20.25 15.33
CA SER A 292 -29.66 21.02 15.66
C SER A 292 -29.46 21.83 16.96
N HIS A 293 -28.98 23.06 16.84
CA HIS A 293 -29.25 24.12 17.82
C HIS A 293 -29.16 25.47 17.13
N LEU A 294 -30.31 26.05 16.77
CA LEU A 294 -30.62 27.48 16.93
C LEU A 294 -32.13 27.67 16.81
N ARG A 295 -32.64 28.55 17.67
CA ARG A 295 -34.05 28.79 17.99
C ARG A 295 -34.77 29.62 16.92
N GLY A 296 -36.07 29.33 16.77
CA GLY A 296 -37.13 30.34 16.81
C GLY A 296 -37.50 31.04 15.49
N ILE A 297 -38.72 30.83 15.00
CA ILE A 297 -39.87 31.76 15.15
C ILE A 297 -41.10 31.13 14.44
N GLY A 298 -42.16 30.88 15.22
CA GLY A 298 -43.52 31.28 14.87
C GLY A 298 -44.42 30.38 14.00
N ARG A 299 -45.59 30.07 14.58
CA ARG A 299 -46.88 29.63 13.97
C ARG A 299 -46.89 28.13 13.60
N GLY A 300 -47.62 27.23 14.26
CA GLY A 300 -48.93 27.30 14.92
C GLY A 300 -49.88 26.43 14.11
N VAL A 301 -50.35 25.29 14.66
CA VAL A 301 -51.67 24.61 14.52
C VAL A 301 -51.61 23.26 15.29
N PRO A 302 -52.68 22.82 15.98
CA PRO A 302 -52.65 21.72 16.96
C PRO A 302 -53.38 20.45 16.50
N TYR A 303 -52.85 19.26 16.75
CA TYR A 303 -53.53 17.97 17.01
C TYR A 303 -52.41 17.03 17.50
N GLY A 304 -52.43 16.38 18.67
CA GLY A 304 -53.53 15.62 19.26
C GLY A 304 -53.31 14.12 18.98
N ARG A 305 -52.47 13.43 19.77
CA ARG A 305 -52.55 11.98 20.10
C ARG A 305 -51.41 11.58 21.06
N GLY A 306 -51.82 10.87 22.12
CA GLY A 306 -51.05 10.61 23.33
C GLY A 306 -49.89 9.63 23.18
N VAL A 307 -48.90 9.84 24.03
CA VAL A 307 -47.81 8.93 24.35
C VAL A 307 -48.18 8.23 25.67
N PRO A 308 -48.07 6.89 25.79
CA PRO A 308 -48.28 6.20 27.05
C PRO A 308 -47.13 6.48 28.05
N PRO A 309 -47.39 6.46 29.37
CA PRO A 309 -46.38 6.74 30.38
C PRO A 309 -45.30 5.65 30.45
N PRO A 310 -44.09 5.97 30.92
CA PRO A 310 -43.03 4.99 31.12
C PRO A 310 -43.36 4.03 32.27
N PRO A 311 -42.88 2.77 32.22
CA PRO A 311 -43.06 1.81 33.30
C PRO A 311 -42.23 2.18 34.55
N PRO A 312 -42.67 1.75 35.74
CA PRO A 312 -42.06 2.12 37.01
C PRO A 312 -40.69 1.44 37.23
N HIS A 313 -39.78 2.19 37.86
CA HIS A 313 -38.51 1.72 38.38
C HIS A 313 -38.67 0.59 39.42
N GLY A 314 -37.85 -0.47 39.36
CA GLY A 314 -37.70 -1.36 40.52
C GLY A 314 -37.33 -2.83 40.32
N VAL A 315 -36.49 -3.22 39.37
CA VAL A 315 -35.90 -4.58 39.37
C VAL A 315 -34.37 -4.50 39.37
N PRO A 316 -33.68 -5.10 40.36
CA PRO A 316 -32.23 -5.10 40.42
C PRO A 316 -31.65 -6.03 39.33
N PRO A 317 -30.46 -5.71 38.78
CA PRO A 317 -29.80 -6.59 37.83
C PRO A 317 -29.34 -7.90 38.50
N PRO A 318 -29.34 -9.03 37.78
CA PRO A 318 -28.81 -10.30 38.30
C PRO A 318 -27.30 -10.20 38.55
N PRO A 319 -26.76 -11.01 39.47
CA PRO A 319 -25.38 -10.90 39.90
C PRO A 319 -24.39 -11.25 38.78
N TYR A 320 -23.34 -10.42 38.68
CA TYR A 320 -22.13 -10.66 37.92
C TYR A 320 -21.53 -12.04 38.25
N GLN A 321 -21.55 -12.98 37.30
CA GLN A 321 -20.65 -14.12 37.32
C GLN A 321 -19.29 -13.69 36.76
N ARG A 322 -18.36 -13.37 37.66
CA ARG A 322 -16.92 -13.45 37.38
C ARG A 322 -16.48 -14.90 37.55
N GLY A 323 -15.83 -15.47 36.54
CA GLY A 323 -14.95 -16.61 36.78
C GLY A 323 -14.61 -17.42 35.53
N GLY A 324 -13.34 -17.36 35.11
CA GLY A 324 -12.70 -18.50 34.44
C GLY A 324 -12.12 -18.27 33.05
N VAL A 325 -11.21 -17.31 32.88
CA VAL A 325 -10.25 -17.37 31.76
C VAL A 325 -9.19 -18.41 32.12
N ARG A 326 -9.28 -19.61 31.52
CA ARG A 326 -8.18 -20.60 31.51
C ARG A 326 -7.19 -20.22 30.41
N HIS A 327 -5.98 -19.82 30.80
CA HIS A 327 -4.82 -19.83 29.92
C HIS A 327 -4.22 -21.25 29.85
N LEU A 328 -3.95 -21.69 28.61
CA LEU A 328 -2.76 -22.38 28.04
C LEU A 328 -2.02 -23.37 28.96
N PHE A 329 -1.72 -24.61 28.54
CA PHE A 329 -0.62 -25.00 27.62
C PHE A 329 -0.84 -26.42 27.06
N PRO A 330 -0.47 -26.74 25.80
CA PRO A 330 -0.06 -28.08 25.43
C PRO A 330 1.45 -28.26 25.62
N GLY A 331 1.82 -29.32 26.33
CA GLY A 331 3.19 -29.64 26.72
C GLY A 331 4.10 -30.00 25.56
N ARG A 332 5.37 -29.60 25.70
CA ARG A 332 6.52 -30.15 24.99
C ARG A 332 6.67 -31.63 25.39
N ARG A 333 6.59 -32.55 24.42
CA ARG A 333 7.24 -33.86 24.55
C ARG A 333 8.68 -33.72 24.07
N GLY A 334 9.61 -33.97 24.99
CA GLY A 334 11.02 -34.16 24.66
C GLY A 334 11.23 -35.50 23.99
N TYR A 335 12.20 -35.54 23.09
CA TYR A 335 12.91 -36.75 22.71
C TYR A 335 14.39 -36.52 23.03
N ALA A 336 14.94 -37.46 23.78
CA ALA A 336 16.35 -37.78 23.88
C ALA A 336 16.45 -39.26 24.31
N PRO A 337 17.60 -39.94 24.11
CA PRO A 337 18.74 -39.59 23.26
C PRO A 337 18.63 -40.16 21.84
#